data_AF-W2N0L2-F1
#
_entry.id   AF-W2N0L2-F1
#
_cell.length_a   1.000
_cell.length_b   1.000
_cell.length_c   1.000
_cell.angle_alpha   90.00
_cell.angle_beta   90.00
_cell.angle_gamma   90.00
#
_symmetry.space_group_name_H-M   'P 1'
#
loop_
_entity.id
_entity.type
_entity.pdbx_description
1 polymer ?
#
loop_
_entity_poly.entity_id
_entity_poly.type
_entity_poly.pdbx_seq_one_letter_code
_entity_poly.pdbx_strand_id
1 'polypeptide(L)'
;MNYQRIWLLLVAVFLPSLFAQTPIGQVHKTKVNDLDAVVKTNSITSKTPTSSNRVLRLRDASVRDTVGGDNGSGEERVNTHALSRIDDLIHKLFKSNPEKAQIKAWVNSDVHPKMLFDVLRLGKGTAKLDDDPNFLAWLQLVAAFRAKNGEQAFSDLDIYYLLLKTKSAEELSNLLESLQKVPAFKKLAASMQKSLSGTWIPKTLEHETNPSILFDTLRLRDAGAKLGDSPIFHQWLYYVEKYRAKRGDHWFGDIEMLALFRKTMPEDEVVLLIHKIRNIPGMKNHGDTMQRFLFLTSKTSQKTMNEVWLKFQVPPEEVFRILALSKARMDGLDDNTMLIHWLRYIKLYRGHTKTNVFASEQTVLFLTKAKPFQSEWEFATLFQSLKDVPDLKPFAENMQSSLFLKWLRMEFDPNQVSHFLTLPYPTNAVRLPKSHPVYRTWESYTLYFTKRKGGEPLLKKVKALFDNDNPTGALTAVMKAQ
;
A
#
# COMPACT_ATOMS: atom_id res chain seq x y z
N MET A 1 34.95 -48.16 12.03
CA MET A 1 34.67 -47.80 10.61
C MET A 1 33.45 -46.88 10.60
N ASN A 2 33.60 -45.60 10.97
CA ASN A 2 33.95 -44.43 10.14
C ASN A 2 32.88 -43.95 9.15
N TYR A 3 31.84 -43.28 9.67
CA TYR A 3 31.16 -42.16 8.98
C TYR A 3 31.37 -40.80 9.67
N GLN A 4 32.15 -40.77 10.76
CA GLN A 4 32.49 -39.54 11.50
C GLN A 4 33.83 -38.88 11.10
N ARG A 5 34.52 -39.38 10.06
CA ARG A 5 35.80 -38.81 9.59
C ARG A 5 35.75 -38.04 8.27
N ILE A 6 34.58 -37.88 7.64
CA ILE A 6 34.47 -37.13 6.36
C ILE A 6 34.09 -35.66 6.57
N TRP A 7 33.56 -35.27 7.74
CA TRP A 7 33.16 -33.89 8.01
C TRP A 7 34.27 -32.97 8.55
N LEU A 8 35.46 -33.50 8.86
CA LEU A 8 36.58 -32.74 9.42
C LEU A 8 37.62 -32.26 8.37
N LEU A 9 37.37 -32.43 7.07
CA LEU A 9 38.33 -32.08 6.01
C LEU A 9 37.85 -31.03 4.99
N LEU A 10 36.73 -30.34 5.20
CA LEU A 10 36.25 -29.27 4.30
C LEU A 10 36.16 -27.87 4.94
N VAL A 11 36.83 -27.66 6.09
CA VAL A 11 36.94 -26.32 6.73
C VAL A 11 38.37 -25.75 6.64
N ALA A 12 39.29 -26.43 5.97
CA ALA A 12 40.70 -26.03 5.92
C ALA A 12 41.21 -25.83 4.49
N VAL A 13 40.61 -24.92 3.70
CA VAL A 13 41.32 -24.31 2.57
C VAL A 13 40.84 -22.87 2.32
N PHE A 14 41.79 -21.93 2.43
CA PHE A 14 41.79 -20.52 1.98
C PHE A 14 41.16 -19.42 2.85
N LEU A 15 41.91 -18.97 3.86
CA LEU A 15 42.23 -17.55 4.07
C LEU A 15 43.74 -17.47 4.33
N PRO A 16 44.49 -16.60 3.62
CA PRO A 16 44.76 -15.27 4.18
C PRO A 16 44.78 -14.17 3.10
N SER A 17 44.41 -12.91 3.37
CA SER A 17 45.27 -11.99 4.13
C SER A 17 44.61 -10.59 4.19
N LEU A 18 44.55 -9.99 5.39
CA LEU A 18 45.23 -8.73 5.78
C LEU A 18 44.56 -8.12 7.02
N PHE A 19 45.20 -8.29 8.17
CA PHE A 19 45.15 -7.33 9.26
C PHE A 19 46.43 -6.52 9.23
N ALA A 20 46.31 -5.20 9.23
CA ALA A 20 47.31 -4.31 9.79
C ALA A 20 46.57 -3.27 10.65
N GLN A 21 46.73 -3.36 11.98
CA GLN A 21 46.41 -2.30 12.93
C GLN A 21 47.70 -1.49 13.15
N THR A 22 47.70 -0.17 13.21
CA THR A 22 47.52 0.70 14.41
C THR A 22 48.09 2.10 14.05
N PRO A 23 48.00 3.19 14.87
CA PRO A 23 47.25 3.44 16.11
C PRO A 23 46.45 4.79 16.13
N ILE A 24 45.82 5.05 17.27
CA ILE A 24 44.96 6.18 17.66
C ILE A 24 45.72 7.51 17.83
N GLY A 25 45.08 8.61 17.43
CA GLY A 25 45.12 9.89 18.16
C GLY A 25 45.50 11.14 17.35
N GLN A 26 44.52 11.97 17.00
CA GLN A 26 44.51 13.40 17.37
C GLN A 26 43.22 14.11 16.93
N VAL A 27 42.67 14.83 17.90
CA VAL A 27 41.58 15.80 17.81
C VAL A 27 41.94 16.88 16.78
N HIS A 28 41.08 17.13 15.80
CA HIS A 28 40.92 18.47 15.20
C HIS A 28 39.43 18.76 14.99
N LYS A 29 38.96 19.76 15.75
CA LYS A 29 37.66 20.42 15.58
C LYS A 29 37.67 21.22 14.29
N THR A 30 36.70 21.03 13.41
CA THR A 30 36.34 22.04 12.40
C THR A 30 34.84 22.01 12.09
N LYS A 31 34.17 23.03 12.66
CA LYS A 31 32.98 23.76 12.18
C LYS A 31 31.98 23.00 11.29
N VAL A 32 30.88 22.59 11.91
CA VAL A 32 29.56 22.53 11.25
C VAL A 32 28.98 23.95 11.34
N ASN A 33 28.88 24.64 10.20
CA ASN A 33 28.08 25.85 10.08
C ASN A 33 26.67 25.46 9.61
N ASP A 34 25.72 25.93 10.40
CA ASP A 34 24.29 26.17 10.17
C ASP A 34 23.74 26.07 8.74
N LEU A 35 22.64 25.33 8.63
CA LEU A 35 21.47 25.76 7.86
C LEU A 35 20.17 25.18 8.45
N ASP A 36 19.93 25.49 9.72
CA ASP A 36 18.60 25.44 10.35
C ASP A 36 17.94 26.82 10.25
N ALA A 37 17.17 27.03 9.19
CA ALA A 37 16.10 28.03 9.05
C ALA A 37 15.48 27.75 7.67
N VAL A 38 14.22 27.33 7.51
CA VAL A 38 13.03 28.14 7.71
C VAL A 38 11.82 27.20 7.69
N VAL A 39 11.14 27.01 8.82
CA VAL A 39 9.67 26.83 8.86
C VAL A 39 9.20 27.45 10.18
N LYS A 40 8.85 28.74 10.16
CA LYS A 40 8.05 29.34 11.23
C LYS A 40 6.61 28.92 11.03
N THR A 41 6.15 28.08 11.95
CA THR A 41 4.73 27.84 12.23
C THR A 41 4.15 29.07 12.90
N ASN A 42 3.03 29.58 12.39
CA ASN A 42 2.12 30.43 13.15
C ASN A 42 0.72 29.86 13.02
N SER A 43 0.34 29.10 14.04
CA SER A 43 -1.02 28.70 14.37
C SER A 43 -1.77 29.91 14.93
N ILE A 44 -2.90 30.28 14.32
CA ILE A 44 -3.82 31.27 14.88
C ILE A 44 -5.14 30.57 15.22
N THR A 45 -5.44 30.63 16.52
CA THR A 45 -6.64 30.22 17.22
C THR A 45 -7.79 31.19 16.92
N SER A 46 -8.98 30.66 16.68
CA SER A 46 -10.22 31.41 16.46
C SER A 46 -10.97 31.67 17.77
N LYS A 47 -11.26 32.95 18.07
CA LYS A 47 -12.38 33.40 18.90
C LYS A 47 -12.86 34.78 18.38
N THR A 48 -14.14 34.88 18.08
CA THR A 48 -14.94 36.10 17.74
C THR A 48 -15.47 36.78 19.02
N PRO A 49 -16.28 37.88 18.99
CA PRO A 49 -16.29 39.09 18.12
C PRO A 49 -16.50 40.41 18.93
N THR A 50 -16.26 41.60 18.36
CA THR A 50 -16.93 42.85 18.83
C THR A 50 -16.98 43.98 17.77
N SER A 51 -18.21 44.45 17.53
CA SER A 51 -18.71 45.78 17.11
C SER A 51 -17.72 46.92 16.83
N SER A 52 -17.92 47.64 15.70
CA SER A 52 -18.47 49.03 15.71
C SER A 52 -18.59 49.65 14.31
N ASN A 53 -19.79 50.18 14.03
CA ASN A 53 -20.14 51.05 12.91
C ASN A 53 -19.81 52.52 13.20
N ARG A 54 -19.41 53.30 12.18
CA ARG A 54 -19.60 54.77 12.10
C ARG A 54 -19.46 55.21 10.63
N VAL A 55 -20.56 55.36 9.87
CA VAL A 55 -21.48 56.52 9.71
C VAL A 55 -20.92 57.66 8.85
N LEU A 56 -21.60 57.95 7.73
CA LEU A 56 -22.20 59.26 7.35
C LEU A 56 -22.87 59.09 5.96
N ARG A 57 -24.22 58.94 5.90
CA ARG A 57 -25.28 59.93 5.54
C ARG A 57 -25.24 60.35 4.05
N LEU A 58 -26.33 60.51 3.29
CA LEU A 58 -27.67 61.07 3.51
C LEU A 58 -28.62 60.53 2.39
N ARG A 59 -29.83 60.05 2.71
CA ARG A 59 -31.19 60.66 2.49
C ARG A 59 -31.63 60.81 1.03
N ASP A 60 -32.89 60.67 0.61
CA ASP A 60 -34.23 60.33 1.17
C ASP A 60 -35.09 60.09 -0.10
N ALA A 61 -36.08 59.21 -0.19
CA ALA A 61 -37.46 59.29 0.30
C ALA A 61 -38.26 58.23 -0.53
N SER A 62 -39.37 57.60 -0.14
CA SER A 62 -40.17 57.48 1.08
C SER A 62 -41.19 56.33 0.82
N VAL A 63 -41.35 55.35 1.73
CA VAL A 63 -42.54 55.16 2.63
C VAL A 63 -43.79 54.63 1.87
N ARG A 64 -44.47 53.51 2.23
CA ARG A 64 -45.04 53.17 3.55
C ARG A 64 -45.53 51.69 3.68
N ASP A 65 -45.19 51.10 4.84
CA ASP A 65 -45.91 50.22 5.79
C ASP A 65 -46.95 49.16 5.36
N THR A 66 -46.77 47.91 5.87
CA THR A 66 -47.49 47.42 7.08
C THR A 66 -46.98 46.05 7.58
N VAL A 67 -46.68 45.98 8.90
CA VAL A 67 -46.85 44.87 9.89
C VAL A 67 -46.13 43.52 9.64
N GLY A 68 -45.08 43.12 10.37
CA GLY A 68 -45.08 42.55 11.74
C GLY A 68 -44.88 41.01 11.68
N GLY A 69 -43.65 40.47 11.68
CA GLY A 69 -42.96 39.82 12.83
C GLY A 69 -43.62 38.48 13.24
N ASP A 70 -42.99 37.30 13.28
CA ASP A 70 -41.57 36.93 13.45
C ASP A 70 -41.34 35.39 13.27
N ASN A 71 -40.17 35.02 12.70
CA ASN A 71 -39.34 33.77 12.81
C ASN A 71 -39.87 32.35 12.49
N GLY A 72 -39.16 31.43 11.80
CA GLY A 72 -37.81 31.27 11.22
C GLY A 72 -37.62 29.76 10.90
N SER A 73 -37.05 29.29 9.78
CA SER A 73 -35.62 29.22 9.49
C SER A 73 -35.36 29.15 7.96
N GLY A 74 -34.48 30.03 7.50
CA GLY A 74 -34.07 30.10 6.09
C GLY A 74 -33.02 29.05 5.78
N GLU A 75 -33.43 28.01 5.07
CA GLU A 75 -32.53 27.25 4.21
C GLU A 75 -31.91 28.21 3.19
N GLU A 76 -30.59 28.14 3.08
CA GLU A 76 -29.80 28.76 2.03
C GLU A 76 -30.22 28.15 0.68
N ARG A 77 -31.32 28.67 0.12
CA ARG A 77 -31.82 28.28 -1.19
C ARG A 77 -30.84 28.79 -2.23
N VAL A 78 -29.87 27.93 -2.56
CA VAL A 78 -29.17 27.93 -3.84
C VAL A 78 -30.20 28.24 -4.91
N ASN A 79 -29.95 29.29 -5.70
CA ASN A 79 -30.90 29.82 -6.67
C ASN A 79 -31.06 28.85 -7.85
N THR A 80 -31.82 27.77 -7.63
CA THR A 80 -32.13 26.69 -8.57
C THR A 80 -32.82 27.20 -9.84
N HIS A 81 -33.53 28.32 -9.73
CA HIS A 81 -34.24 28.98 -10.82
C HIS A 81 -33.31 29.71 -11.81
N ALA A 82 -32.13 30.16 -11.38
CA ALA A 82 -31.15 30.79 -12.27
C ALA A 82 -30.41 29.73 -13.11
N LEU A 83 -30.10 28.59 -12.51
CA LEU A 83 -29.51 27.44 -13.21
C LEU A 83 -30.51 26.83 -14.21
N SER A 84 -31.80 26.73 -13.85
CA SER A 84 -32.82 26.22 -14.77
C SER A 84 -33.00 27.10 -16.01
N ARG A 85 -32.87 28.42 -15.90
CA ARG A 85 -32.95 29.34 -17.05
C ARG A 85 -31.74 29.23 -17.97
N ILE A 86 -30.55 28.97 -17.43
CA ILE A 86 -29.34 28.72 -18.22
C ILE A 86 -29.47 27.39 -18.94
N ASP A 87 -29.94 26.35 -18.25
CA ASP A 87 -30.25 25.04 -18.82
C ASP A 87 -31.33 25.13 -19.90
N ASP A 88 -32.38 25.95 -19.73
CA ASP A 88 -33.41 26.20 -20.74
C ASP A 88 -32.87 26.96 -21.97
N LEU A 89 -31.97 27.92 -21.76
CA LEU A 89 -31.35 28.68 -22.85
C LEU A 89 -30.40 27.81 -23.68
N ILE A 90 -29.65 26.95 -22.98
CA ILE A 90 -28.83 25.89 -23.57
C ILE A 90 -29.77 24.94 -24.34
N HIS A 91 -30.79 24.37 -23.71
CA HIS A 91 -31.73 23.48 -24.38
C HIS A 91 -32.41 24.11 -25.62
N LYS A 92 -32.71 25.41 -25.61
CA LYS A 92 -33.22 26.14 -26.78
C LYS A 92 -32.19 26.35 -27.88
N LEU A 93 -30.93 26.59 -27.52
CA LEU A 93 -29.84 26.74 -28.48
C LEU A 93 -29.42 25.39 -29.08
N PHE A 94 -29.54 24.29 -28.35
CA PHE A 94 -29.02 22.96 -28.72
C PHE A 94 -30.13 21.97 -29.11
N LYS A 95 -31.11 22.36 -29.95
CA LYS A 95 -32.13 21.46 -30.51
C LYS A 95 -31.49 20.11 -30.86
N SER A 96 -31.99 19.04 -30.26
CA SER A 96 -31.52 17.66 -30.39
C SER A 96 -31.19 17.35 -31.86
N ASN A 97 -29.90 17.06 -32.14
CA ASN A 97 -29.29 16.97 -33.47
C ASN A 97 -28.92 18.33 -34.11
N PRO A 98 -27.77 18.94 -33.74
CA PRO A 98 -27.33 20.18 -34.36
C PRO A 98 -27.04 19.95 -35.85
N GLU A 99 -27.69 20.73 -36.70
CA GLU A 99 -27.47 20.69 -38.15
C GLU A 99 -26.02 21.09 -38.47
N LYS A 100 -25.50 20.66 -39.63
CA LYS A 100 -24.13 21.01 -40.10
C LYS A 100 -23.84 22.52 -40.02
N ALA A 101 -24.86 23.37 -40.23
CA ALA A 101 -24.75 24.82 -40.14
C ALA A 101 -24.43 25.31 -38.73
N GLN A 102 -24.98 24.65 -37.71
CA GLN A 102 -24.76 25.00 -36.31
C GLN A 102 -23.36 24.60 -35.83
N ILE A 103 -22.88 23.41 -36.21
CA ILE A 103 -21.50 22.99 -35.96
C ILE A 103 -20.52 23.98 -36.59
N LYS A 104 -20.78 24.40 -37.84
CA LYS A 104 -19.97 25.39 -38.53
C LYS A 104 -19.97 26.76 -37.82
N ALA A 105 -21.13 27.20 -37.32
CA ALA A 105 -21.23 28.45 -36.54
C ALA A 105 -20.41 28.39 -35.24
N TRP A 106 -20.46 27.27 -34.51
CA TRP A 106 -19.66 27.09 -33.29
C TRP A 106 -18.15 27.06 -33.56
N VAL A 107 -17.73 26.34 -34.59
CA VAL A 107 -16.31 26.29 -35.01
C VAL A 107 -15.80 27.66 -35.46
N ASN A 108 -16.65 28.45 -36.13
CA ASN A 108 -16.31 29.82 -36.53
C ASN A 108 -16.25 30.79 -35.36
N SER A 109 -17.03 30.54 -34.30
CA SER A 109 -17.04 31.34 -33.08
C SER A 109 -16.03 30.87 -32.03
N ASP A 110 -15.09 30.00 -32.43
CA ASP A 110 -14.03 29.44 -31.60
C ASP A 110 -14.50 28.79 -30.28
N VAL A 111 -15.70 28.19 -30.30
CA VAL A 111 -16.23 27.46 -29.15
C VAL A 111 -15.42 26.17 -28.97
N HIS A 112 -14.71 26.08 -27.84
CA HIS A 112 -13.89 24.91 -27.55
C HIS A 112 -14.75 23.67 -27.23
N PRO A 113 -14.52 22.49 -27.86
CA PRO A 113 -15.37 21.31 -27.69
C PRO A 113 -15.52 20.84 -26.23
N LYS A 114 -14.49 21.02 -25.40
CA LYS A 114 -14.54 20.75 -23.95
C LYS A 114 -15.67 21.49 -23.23
N MET A 115 -15.92 22.77 -23.56
CA MET A 115 -16.99 23.54 -22.91
C MET A 115 -18.36 22.94 -23.21
N LEU A 116 -18.56 22.52 -24.46
CA LEU A 116 -19.83 21.93 -24.89
C LEU A 116 -20.05 20.54 -24.33
N PHE A 117 -18.99 19.77 -24.06
CA PHE A 117 -19.11 18.47 -23.43
C PHE A 117 -19.78 18.57 -22.05
N ASP A 118 -19.35 19.53 -21.23
CA ASP A 118 -19.88 19.74 -19.88
C ASP A 118 -21.32 20.29 -19.93
N VAL A 119 -21.57 21.26 -20.81
CA VAL A 119 -22.87 21.90 -21.04
C VAL A 119 -23.93 20.89 -21.51
N LEU A 120 -23.58 20.02 -22.45
CA LEU A 120 -24.46 18.98 -22.97
C LEU A 120 -24.54 17.77 -22.04
N ARG A 121 -23.84 17.78 -20.90
CA ARG A 121 -23.80 16.70 -19.89
C ARG A 121 -23.48 15.34 -20.51
N LEU A 122 -22.65 15.34 -21.56
CA LEU A 122 -22.32 14.13 -22.32
C LEU A 122 -21.60 13.12 -21.43
N GLY A 123 -21.96 11.84 -21.58
CA GLY A 123 -21.39 10.76 -20.79
C GLY A 123 -21.96 10.58 -19.37
N LYS A 124 -22.86 11.46 -18.91
CA LYS A 124 -23.56 11.30 -17.61
C LYS A 124 -24.83 10.43 -17.68
N GLY A 125 -25.31 10.11 -18.89
CA GLY A 125 -26.46 9.24 -19.11
C GLY A 125 -26.14 7.74 -19.02
N THR A 126 -27.18 6.92 -18.91
CA THR A 126 -27.11 5.44 -18.94
C THR A 126 -27.03 4.86 -20.35
N ALA A 127 -27.38 5.66 -21.37
CA ALA A 127 -27.24 5.26 -22.78
C ALA A 127 -25.76 5.06 -23.15
N LYS A 128 -25.52 4.15 -24.09
CA LYS A 128 -24.20 4.00 -24.70
C LYS A 128 -23.86 5.27 -25.48
N LEU A 129 -22.59 5.66 -25.44
CA LEU A 129 -22.16 6.91 -26.06
C LEU A 129 -22.35 6.91 -27.58
N ASP A 130 -22.14 5.78 -28.24
CA ASP A 130 -22.32 5.63 -29.68
C ASP A 130 -23.78 5.62 -30.14
N ASP A 131 -24.72 5.41 -29.21
CA ASP A 131 -26.16 5.53 -29.45
C ASP A 131 -26.69 6.95 -29.17
N ASP A 132 -25.89 7.82 -28.53
CA ASP A 132 -26.31 9.18 -28.15
C ASP A 132 -26.09 10.16 -29.33
N PRO A 133 -27.16 10.68 -29.95
CA PRO A 133 -27.04 11.60 -31.09
C PRO A 133 -26.33 12.91 -30.71
N ASN A 134 -26.44 13.37 -29.46
CA ASN A 134 -25.73 14.57 -29.01
C ASN A 134 -24.23 14.32 -28.87
N PHE A 135 -23.85 13.11 -28.47
CA PHE A 135 -22.45 12.70 -28.43
C PHE A 135 -21.85 12.58 -29.83
N LEU A 136 -22.57 11.96 -30.77
CA LEU A 136 -22.12 11.87 -32.17
C LEU A 136 -21.97 13.26 -32.81
N ALA A 137 -22.90 14.17 -32.54
CA ALA A 137 -22.79 15.56 -32.96
C ALA A 137 -21.58 16.28 -32.33
N TRP A 138 -21.33 16.04 -31.04
CA TRP A 138 -20.14 16.57 -30.38
C TRP A 138 -18.84 16.03 -30.99
N LEU A 139 -18.78 14.76 -31.39
CA LEU A 139 -17.63 14.21 -32.12
C LEU A 139 -17.43 14.86 -33.49
N GLN A 140 -18.52 15.19 -34.20
CA GLN A 140 -18.44 15.95 -35.46
C GLN A 140 -17.86 17.35 -35.23
N LEU A 141 -18.30 18.02 -34.16
CA LEU A 141 -17.71 19.29 -33.74
C LEU A 141 -16.22 19.15 -33.42
N VAL A 142 -15.82 18.11 -32.67
CA VAL A 142 -14.41 17.84 -32.36
C VAL A 142 -13.60 17.68 -33.65
N ALA A 143 -14.10 16.90 -34.61
CA ALA A 143 -13.44 16.70 -35.90
C ALA A 143 -13.30 18.02 -36.68
N ALA A 144 -14.35 18.84 -36.72
CA ALA A 144 -14.33 20.14 -37.40
C ALA A 144 -13.42 21.17 -36.71
N PHE A 145 -13.43 21.21 -35.37
CA PHE A 145 -12.56 22.06 -34.56
C PHE A 145 -11.08 21.71 -34.79
N ARG A 146 -10.73 20.41 -34.75
CA ARG A 146 -9.36 19.94 -35.01
C ARG A 146 -8.92 20.18 -36.45
N ALA A 147 -9.85 20.11 -37.42
CA ALA A 147 -9.55 20.44 -38.81
C ALA A 147 -9.20 21.93 -39.01
N LYS A 148 -9.85 22.84 -38.28
CA LYS A 148 -9.57 24.28 -38.32
C LYS A 148 -8.31 24.66 -37.54
N ASN A 149 -8.17 24.14 -36.32
CA ASN A 149 -7.19 24.62 -35.34
C ASN A 149 -5.97 23.70 -35.16
N GLY A 150 -5.94 22.56 -35.85
CA GLY A 150 -4.92 21.54 -35.72
C GLY A 150 -5.26 20.48 -34.67
N GLU A 151 -4.72 19.27 -34.87
CA GLU A 151 -5.02 18.11 -34.03
C GLU A 151 -4.58 18.27 -32.57
N GLN A 152 -3.60 19.12 -32.28
CA GLN A 152 -3.07 19.39 -30.94
C GLN A 152 -3.92 20.39 -30.14
N ALA A 153 -4.78 21.18 -30.79
CA ALA A 153 -5.67 22.11 -30.10
C ALA A 153 -6.69 21.39 -29.20
N PHE A 154 -7.01 20.13 -29.53
CA PHE A 154 -7.76 19.23 -28.67
C PHE A 154 -7.29 17.80 -28.99
N SER A 155 -6.22 17.38 -28.30
CA SER A 155 -5.47 16.16 -28.63
C SER A 155 -6.29 14.88 -28.36
N ASP A 156 -5.81 13.75 -28.89
CA ASP A 156 -6.43 12.44 -28.61
C ASP A 156 -6.45 12.14 -27.10
N LEU A 157 -5.42 12.58 -26.36
CA LEU A 157 -5.36 12.45 -24.90
C LEU A 157 -6.37 13.37 -24.20
N ASP A 158 -6.57 14.60 -24.70
CA ASP A 158 -7.60 15.50 -24.15
C ASP A 158 -8.99 14.89 -24.25
N ILE A 159 -9.31 14.32 -25.41
CA ILE A 159 -10.59 13.64 -25.66
C ILE A 159 -10.69 12.42 -24.73
N TYR A 160 -9.66 11.57 -24.71
CA TYR A 160 -9.67 10.34 -23.92
C TYR A 160 -9.86 10.63 -22.42
N TYR A 161 -9.07 11.52 -21.83
CA TYR A 161 -9.18 11.83 -20.39
C TYR A 161 -10.45 12.60 -20.05
N LEU A 162 -11.01 13.38 -20.98
CA LEU A 162 -12.33 13.98 -20.79
C LEU A 162 -13.42 12.90 -20.65
N LEU A 163 -13.41 11.90 -21.53
CA LEU A 163 -14.38 10.80 -21.51
C LEU A 163 -14.16 9.85 -20.33
N LEU A 164 -12.90 9.63 -19.93
CA LEU A 164 -12.53 8.75 -18.82
C LEU A 164 -13.06 9.27 -17.47
N LYS A 165 -13.39 10.56 -17.35
CA LYS A 165 -14.03 11.09 -16.14
C LYS A 165 -15.35 10.38 -15.84
N THR A 166 -16.15 10.11 -16.87
CA THR A 166 -17.49 9.54 -16.71
C THR A 166 -17.59 8.07 -17.11
N LYS A 167 -16.66 7.56 -17.94
CA LYS A 167 -16.70 6.19 -18.47
C LYS A 167 -15.51 5.35 -17.99
N SER A 168 -15.60 4.04 -18.12
CA SER A 168 -14.50 3.10 -17.88
C SER A 168 -13.59 3.02 -19.11
N ALA A 169 -12.34 2.60 -18.91
CA ALA A 169 -11.41 2.43 -20.03
C ALA A 169 -11.86 1.34 -21.02
N GLU A 170 -12.59 0.32 -20.53
CA GLU A 170 -13.19 -0.74 -21.36
C GLU A 170 -14.31 -0.17 -22.24
N GLU A 171 -15.22 0.62 -21.66
CA GLU A 171 -16.28 1.30 -22.43
C GLU A 171 -15.69 2.19 -23.52
N LEU A 172 -14.60 2.91 -23.22
CA LEU A 172 -13.93 3.76 -24.21
C LEU A 172 -13.24 2.95 -25.31
N SER A 173 -12.69 1.80 -24.99
CA SER A 173 -12.08 0.91 -26.00
C SER A 173 -13.13 0.40 -26.97
N ASN A 174 -14.25 -0.10 -26.45
CA ASN A 174 -15.40 -0.55 -27.26
C ASN A 174 -16.00 0.58 -28.09
N LEU A 175 -16.11 1.79 -27.51
CA LEU A 175 -16.57 2.98 -28.23
C LEU A 175 -15.68 3.28 -29.44
N LEU A 176 -14.36 3.27 -29.28
CA LEU A 176 -13.44 3.56 -30.37
C LEU A 176 -13.54 2.52 -31.50
N GLU A 177 -13.72 1.24 -31.18
CA GLU A 177 -13.97 0.19 -32.17
C GLU A 177 -15.28 0.39 -32.93
N SER A 178 -16.35 0.79 -32.24
CA SER A 178 -17.64 1.11 -32.84
C SER A 178 -17.52 2.30 -33.80
N LEU A 179 -16.94 3.41 -33.34
CA LEU A 179 -16.73 4.62 -34.13
C LEU A 179 -15.84 4.38 -35.36
N GLN A 180 -14.93 3.43 -35.31
CA GLN A 180 -14.07 3.08 -36.45
C GLN A 180 -14.86 2.50 -37.64
N LYS A 181 -16.01 1.87 -37.38
CA LYS A 181 -16.91 1.31 -38.39
C LYS A 181 -17.76 2.38 -39.07
N VAL A 182 -17.88 3.56 -38.45
CA VAL A 182 -18.63 4.70 -38.98
C VAL A 182 -17.70 5.56 -39.84
N PRO A 183 -17.96 5.74 -41.16
CA PRO A 183 -17.05 6.48 -42.05
C PRO A 183 -16.70 7.89 -41.56
N ALA A 184 -17.65 8.59 -40.93
CA ALA A 184 -17.46 9.93 -40.39
C ALA A 184 -16.43 10.01 -39.24
N PHE A 185 -16.29 8.94 -38.45
CA PHE A 185 -15.44 8.91 -37.25
C PHE A 185 -14.21 8.01 -37.40
N LYS A 186 -14.10 7.24 -38.49
CA LYS A 186 -13.01 6.31 -38.75
C LYS A 186 -11.62 6.91 -38.52
N LYS A 187 -11.36 8.11 -39.04
CA LYS A 187 -10.05 8.78 -38.89
C LYS A 187 -9.76 9.16 -37.43
N LEU A 188 -10.76 9.74 -36.74
CA LEU A 188 -10.64 10.13 -35.33
C LEU A 188 -10.40 8.92 -34.43
N ALA A 189 -11.23 7.89 -34.59
CA ALA A 189 -11.14 6.65 -33.82
C ALA A 189 -9.78 5.96 -34.02
N ALA A 190 -9.30 5.85 -35.28
CA ALA A 190 -8.01 5.26 -35.58
C ALA A 190 -6.83 6.05 -34.98
N SER A 191 -6.89 7.39 -34.98
CA SER A 191 -5.87 8.23 -34.33
C SER A 191 -5.83 7.98 -32.83
N MET A 192 -7.00 8.00 -32.18
CA MET A 192 -7.10 7.77 -30.75
C MET A 192 -6.59 6.37 -30.39
N GLN A 193 -7.04 5.32 -31.09
CA GLN A 193 -6.53 3.95 -30.88
C GLN A 193 -5.01 3.87 -31.03
N LYS A 194 -4.43 4.55 -32.03
CA LYS A 194 -2.96 4.61 -32.21
C LYS A 194 -2.26 5.28 -31.03
N SER A 195 -2.85 6.34 -30.47
CA SER A 195 -2.33 7.02 -29.28
C SER A 195 -2.38 6.12 -28.03
N LEU A 196 -3.39 5.24 -27.93
CA LEU A 196 -3.56 4.30 -26.81
C LEU A 196 -2.76 2.99 -26.95
N SER A 197 -2.32 2.62 -28.16
CA SER A 197 -1.82 1.28 -28.47
C SER A 197 -0.37 0.99 -28.11
N GLY A 198 0.38 1.99 -27.61
CA GLY A 198 1.80 1.81 -27.29
C GLY A 198 2.73 1.88 -28.51
N THR A 199 2.26 2.32 -29.68
CA THR A 199 3.10 2.49 -30.89
C THR A 199 4.29 3.44 -30.68
N TRP A 200 4.27 4.26 -29.63
CA TRP A 200 5.36 5.14 -29.21
C TRP A 200 6.51 4.42 -28.49
N ILE A 201 6.32 3.17 -28.01
CA ILE A 201 7.30 2.44 -27.19
C ILE A 201 8.65 2.28 -27.89
N PRO A 202 8.75 1.79 -29.14
CA PRO A 202 10.06 1.55 -29.77
C PRO A 202 10.91 2.82 -29.86
N LYS A 203 10.30 3.93 -30.32
CA LYS A 203 10.98 5.22 -30.49
C LYS A 203 11.40 5.83 -29.14
N THR A 204 10.53 5.74 -28.12
CA THR A 204 10.86 6.27 -26.78
C THR A 204 11.91 5.42 -26.05
N LEU A 205 12.01 4.13 -26.34
CA LEU A 205 13.07 3.25 -25.83
C LEU A 205 14.42 3.49 -26.54
N GLU A 206 14.39 3.82 -27.82
CA GLU A 206 15.58 4.23 -28.57
C GLU A 206 16.21 5.48 -27.95
N HIS A 207 15.39 6.48 -27.64
CA HIS A 207 15.82 7.71 -26.96
C HIS A 207 15.99 7.58 -25.45
N GLU A 208 15.71 6.40 -24.87
CA GLU A 208 15.90 6.11 -23.44
C GLU A 208 15.25 7.19 -22.54
N THR A 209 14.04 7.60 -22.92
CA THR A 209 13.27 8.63 -22.21
C THR A 209 13.00 8.18 -20.77
N ASN A 210 13.29 9.03 -19.78
CA ASN A 210 13.03 8.66 -18.39
C ASN A 210 11.53 8.33 -18.19
N PRO A 211 11.16 7.21 -17.53
CA PRO A 211 9.77 6.84 -17.35
C PRO A 211 8.91 7.89 -16.64
N SER A 212 9.49 8.73 -15.77
CA SER A 212 8.77 9.84 -15.13
C SER A 212 8.37 10.92 -16.13
N ILE A 213 9.27 11.30 -17.04
CA ILE A 213 8.99 12.27 -18.12
C ILE A 213 7.91 11.71 -19.04
N LEU A 214 7.99 10.42 -19.35
CA LEU A 214 7.00 9.75 -20.18
C LEU A 214 5.64 9.67 -19.47
N PHE A 215 5.62 9.45 -18.15
CA PHE A 215 4.38 9.44 -17.36
C PHE A 215 3.64 10.78 -17.46
N ASP A 216 4.37 11.90 -17.39
CA ASP A 216 3.82 13.24 -17.54
C ASP A 216 3.45 13.54 -19.00
N THR A 217 4.28 13.13 -19.97
CA THR A 217 3.97 13.27 -21.42
C THR A 217 2.69 12.54 -21.82
N LEU A 218 2.46 11.34 -21.28
CA LEU A 218 1.25 10.55 -21.49
C LEU A 218 0.07 11.03 -20.63
N ARG A 219 0.28 12.04 -19.78
CA ARG A 219 -0.69 12.66 -18.88
C ARG A 219 -1.42 11.64 -18.00
N LEU A 220 -0.69 10.62 -17.54
CA LEU A 220 -1.26 9.53 -16.74
C LEU A 220 -1.90 10.02 -15.43
N ARG A 221 -1.48 11.20 -14.92
CA ARG A 221 -2.11 11.85 -13.77
C ARG A 221 -3.59 12.14 -13.98
N ASP A 222 -4.00 12.44 -15.21
CA ASP A 222 -5.37 12.81 -15.55
C ASP A 222 -6.34 11.64 -15.39
N ALA A 223 -5.84 10.40 -15.30
CA ALA A 223 -6.67 9.22 -15.02
C ALA A 223 -7.11 9.11 -13.56
N GLY A 224 -6.39 9.72 -12.61
CA GLY A 224 -6.68 9.63 -11.18
C GLY A 224 -6.83 8.18 -10.70
N ALA A 225 -7.90 7.90 -9.95
CA ALA A 225 -8.20 6.55 -9.44
C ALA A 225 -8.44 5.50 -10.56
N LYS A 226 -8.76 5.91 -11.78
CA LYS A 226 -8.94 5.02 -12.94
C LYS A 226 -7.63 4.69 -13.67
N LEU A 227 -6.48 5.16 -13.17
CA LEU A 227 -5.17 4.92 -13.77
C LEU A 227 -4.92 3.44 -14.04
N GLY A 228 -5.21 2.60 -13.05
CA GLY A 228 -4.98 1.15 -13.11
C GLY A 228 -5.80 0.44 -14.19
N ASP A 229 -6.88 1.05 -14.67
CA ASP A 229 -7.73 0.45 -15.71
C ASP A 229 -7.38 1.00 -17.11
N SER A 230 -6.53 2.04 -17.20
CA SER A 230 -6.17 2.71 -18.46
C SER A 230 -5.20 1.86 -19.31
N PRO A 231 -5.48 1.61 -20.61
CA PRO A 231 -4.55 0.88 -21.50
C PRO A 231 -3.20 1.59 -21.63
N ILE A 232 -3.17 2.93 -21.65
CA ILE A 232 -1.91 3.69 -21.73
C ILE A 232 -1.02 3.41 -20.53
N PHE A 233 -1.61 3.25 -19.34
CA PHE A 233 -0.85 2.94 -18.12
C PHE A 233 -0.21 1.56 -18.21
N HIS A 234 -0.91 0.56 -18.75
CA HIS A 234 -0.34 -0.77 -18.98
C HIS A 234 0.82 -0.74 -19.99
N GLN A 235 0.70 0.06 -21.05
CA GLN A 235 1.80 0.28 -22.00
C GLN A 235 2.98 1.00 -21.34
N TRP A 236 2.72 1.95 -20.43
CA TRP A 236 3.77 2.61 -19.64
C TRP A 236 4.46 1.64 -18.67
N LEU A 237 3.72 0.76 -18.00
CA LEU A 237 4.32 -0.29 -17.15
C LEU A 237 5.20 -1.23 -17.96
N TYR A 238 4.75 -1.64 -19.16
CA TYR A 238 5.56 -2.43 -20.09
C TYR A 238 6.83 -1.67 -20.52
N TYR A 239 6.70 -0.37 -20.82
CA TYR A 239 7.84 0.48 -21.13
C TYR A 239 8.84 0.53 -19.98
N VAL A 240 8.38 0.69 -18.73
CA VAL A 240 9.25 0.72 -17.54
C VAL A 240 10.10 -0.54 -17.45
N GLU A 241 9.52 -1.72 -17.66
CA GLU A 241 10.28 -2.99 -17.64
C GLU A 241 11.36 -3.01 -18.73
N LYS A 242 11.02 -2.57 -19.95
CA LYS A 242 11.98 -2.50 -21.05
C LYS A 242 13.08 -1.49 -20.80
N TYR A 243 12.73 -0.34 -20.22
CA TYR A 243 13.68 0.70 -19.84
C TYR A 243 14.65 0.18 -18.77
N ARG A 244 14.13 -0.44 -17.71
CA ARG A 244 14.92 -1.05 -16.63
C ARG A 244 15.82 -2.17 -17.13
N ALA A 245 15.32 -3.05 -18.00
CA ALA A 245 16.14 -4.08 -18.61
C ALA A 245 17.31 -3.52 -19.45
N LYS A 246 17.14 -2.34 -20.06
CA LYS A 246 18.16 -1.68 -20.88
C LYS A 246 19.16 -0.85 -20.06
N ARG A 247 18.69 -0.13 -19.04
CA ARG A 247 19.48 0.86 -18.27
C ARG A 247 19.87 0.40 -16.87
N GLY A 248 19.10 -0.51 -16.28
CA GLY A 248 19.19 -0.90 -14.87
C GLY A 248 18.19 -0.15 -13.97
N ASP A 249 17.78 -0.81 -12.89
CA ASP A 249 16.73 -0.33 -11.97
C ASP A 249 17.09 0.97 -11.23
N HIS A 250 18.38 1.27 -11.07
CA HIS A 250 18.85 2.46 -10.33
C HIS A 250 18.50 3.78 -11.03
N TRP A 251 18.14 3.77 -12.32
CA TRP A 251 17.70 4.96 -13.05
C TRP A 251 16.20 5.25 -12.89
N PHE A 252 15.41 4.25 -12.53
CA PHE A 252 13.99 4.38 -12.25
C PHE A 252 13.49 3.18 -11.44
N GLY A 253 13.57 3.29 -10.12
CA GLY A 253 13.21 2.23 -9.19
C GLY A 253 11.73 2.23 -8.81
N ASP A 254 11.39 1.31 -7.91
CA ASP A 254 10.01 1.13 -7.43
C ASP A 254 9.53 2.30 -6.56
N ILE A 255 10.46 3.01 -5.92
CA ILE A 255 10.13 4.15 -5.06
C ILE A 255 9.80 5.39 -5.90
N GLU A 256 10.50 5.60 -7.02
CA GLU A 256 10.18 6.63 -8.00
C GLU A 256 8.80 6.38 -8.63
N MET A 257 8.53 5.13 -9.02
CA MET A 257 7.21 4.71 -9.51
C MET A 257 6.11 4.98 -8.46
N LEU A 258 6.33 4.56 -7.21
CA LEU A 258 5.39 4.82 -6.11
C LEU A 258 5.14 6.31 -5.88
N ALA A 259 6.16 7.16 -6.01
CA ALA A 259 6.02 8.60 -5.88
C ALA A 259 5.13 9.21 -6.96
N LEU A 260 5.16 8.66 -8.19
CA LEU A 260 4.24 9.07 -9.25
C LEU A 260 2.79 8.72 -8.91
N PHE A 261 2.54 7.53 -8.36
CA PHE A 261 1.20 7.09 -7.95
C PHE A 261 0.65 7.96 -6.82
N ARG A 262 1.45 8.24 -5.78
CA ARG A 262 1.08 9.13 -4.66
C ARG A 262 0.72 10.55 -5.09
N LYS A 263 1.31 11.04 -6.17
CA LYS A 263 0.98 12.35 -6.76
C LYS A 263 -0.27 12.30 -7.64
N THR A 264 -0.81 11.12 -7.94
CA THR A 264 -1.92 10.93 -8.89
C THR A 264 -3.25 10.68 -8.18
N MET A 265 -3.23 10.07 -7.00
CA MET A 265 -4.43 9.62 -6.29
C MET A 265 -4.19 9.59 -4.77
N PRO A 266 -5.25 9.59 -3.95
CA PRO A 266 -5.11 9.44 -2.50
C PRO A 266 -4.48 8.10 -2.11
N GLU A 267 -3.92 8.03 -0.89
CA GLU A 267 -3.08 6.92 -0.44
C GLU A 267 -3.80 5.55 -0.45
N ASP A 268 -5.10 5.52 -0.18
CA ASP A 268 -5.90 4.31 -0.22
C ASP A 268 -6.05 3.73 -1.64
N GLU A 269 -6.27 4.61 -2.63
CA GLU A 269 -6.29 4.24 -4.04
C GLU A 269 -4.89 3.80 -4.53
N VAL A 270 -3.81 4.40 -4.00
CA VAL A 270 -2.43 3.95 -4.28
C VAL A 270 -2.22 2.51 -3.79
N VAL A 271 -2.66 2.18 -2.57
CA VAL A 271 -2.57 0.82 -2.02
C VAL A 271 -3.35 -0.17 -2.91
N LEU A 272 -4.56 0.19 -3.33
CA LEU A 272 -5.39 -0.63 -4.21
C LEU A 272 -4.73 -0.83 -5.59
N LEU A 273 -4.21 0.25 -6.20
CA LEU A 273 -3.48 0.19 -7.46
C LEU A 273 -2.30 -0.76 -7.36
N ILE A 274 -1.45 -0.60 -6.34
CA ILE A 274 -0.26 -1.44 -6.15
C ILE A 274 -0.65 -2.90 -5.91
N HIS A 275 -1.80 -3.15 -5.27
CA HIS A 275 -2.29 -4.52 -5.19
C HIS A 275 -2.66 -5.08 -6.57
N LYS A 276 -3.37 -4.31 -7.41
CA LYS A 276 -3.75 -4.71 -8.77
C LYS A 276 -2.54 -4.93 -9.68
N ILE A 277 -1.52 -4.05 -9.65
CA ILE A 277 -0.34 -4.20 -10.53
C ILE A 277 0.42 -5.49 -10.28
N ARG A 278 0.32 -6.09 -9.09
CA ARG A 278 0.98 -7.37 -8.78
C ARG A 278 0.50 -8.52 -9.69
N ASN A 279 -0.69 -8.38 -10.27
CA ASN A 279 -1.26 -9.34 -11.20
C ASN A 279 -0.86 -9.07 -12.67
N ILE A 280 -0.11 -8.01 -12.94
CA ILE A 280 0.43 -7.71 -14.27
C ILE A 280 1.73 -8.50 -14.48
N PRO A 281 1.94 -9.14 -15.64
CA PRO A 281 3.20 -9.84 -15.95
C PRO A 281 4.43 -8.96 -15.72
N GLY A 282 5.43 -9.48 -15.00
CA GLY A 282 6.65 -8.74 -14.62
C GLY A 282 6.52 -7.86 -13.36
N MET A 283 5.31 -7.48 -12.96
CA MET A 283 5.10 -6.47 -11.91
C MET A 283 4.94 -7.02 -10.49
N LYS A 284 4.83 -8.34 -10.31
CA LYS A 284 4.56 -8.97 -9.01
C LYS A 284 5.56 -8.55 -7.93
N ASN A 285 6.86 -8.68 -8.21
CA ASN A 285 7.92 -8.36 -7.25
C ASN A 285 8.02 -6.85 -6.99
N HIS A 286 7.83 -6.02 -8.01
CA HIS A 286 7.80 -4.56 -7.88
C HIS A 286 6.64 -4.09 -7.00
N GLY A 287 5.45 -4.67 -7.22
CA GLY A 287 4.29 -4.44 -6.36
C GLY A 287 4.54 -4.87 -4.92
N ASP A 288 5.16 -6.04 -4.68
CA ASP A 288 5.51 -6.47 -3.33
C ASP A 288 6.52 -5.52 -2.65
N THR A 289 7.50 -5.00 -3.39
CA THR A 289 8.45 -4.00 -2.91
C THR A 289 7.75 -2.71 -2.49
N MET A 290 6.87 -2.18 -3.35
CA MET A 290 6.10 -0.98 -3.02
C MET A 290 5.16 -1.20 -1.84
N GLN A 291 4.48 -2.36 -1.76
CA GLN A 291 3.63 -2.71 -0.62
C GLN A 291 4.43 -2.74 0.68
N ARG A 292 5.59 -3.41 0.69
CA ARG A 292 6.45 -3.47 1.87
C ARG A 292 6.95 -2.09 2.29
N PHE A 293 7.32 -1.23 1.34
CA PHE A 293 7.71 0.15 1.63
C PHE A 293 6.57 0.97 2.24
N LEU A 294 5.36 0.89 1.67
CA LEU A 294 4.17 1.54 2.22
C LEU A 294 3.86 1.07 3.65
N PHE A 295 3.93 -0.24 3.85
CA PHE A 295 3.69 -0.86 5.14
C PHE A 295 4.69 -0.39 6.20
N LEU A 296 5.97 -0.21 5.85
CA LEU A 296 7.00 0.31 6.77
C LEU A 296 6.84 1.80 7.07
N THR A 297 6.33 2.58 6.13
CA THR A 297 6.39 4.05 6.20
C THR A 297 5.11 4.73 6.66
N SER A 298 3.96 4.05 6.64
CA SER A 298 2.67 4.66 6.99
C SER A 298 1.74 3.70 7.74
N LYS A 299 1.31 4.10 8.95
CA LYS A 299 0.29 3.38 9.72
C LYS A 299 -1.07 3.35 8.99
N THR A 300 -1.39 4.41 8.26
CA THR A 300 -2.60 4.47 7.42
C THR A 300 -2.51 3.42 6.31
N SER A 301 -1.38 3.38 5.59
CA SER A 301 -1.10 2.33 4.60
C SER A 301 -1.21 0.93 5.20
N GLN A 302 -0.70 0.68 6.40
CA GLN A 302 -0.84 -0.63 7.05
C GLN A 302 -2.30 -1.05 7.23
N LYS A 303 -3.15 -0.13 7.71
CA LYS A 303 -4.58 -0.38 7.90
C LYS A 303 -5.25 -0.67 6.55
N THR A 304 -5.06 0.21 5.56
CA THR A 304 -5.67 0.06 4.25
C THR A 304 -5.16 -1.18 3.51
N MET A 305 -3.88 -1.53 3.66
CA MET A 305 -3.31 -2.75 3.08
C MET A 305 -3.98 -4.00 3.65
N ASN A 306 -4.23 -4.07 4.96
CA ASN A 306 -4.98 -5.18 5.55
C ASN A 306 -6.40 -5.25 4.96
N GLU A 307 -7.10 -4.12 4.82
CA GLU A 307 -8.44 -4.07 4.22
C GLU A 307 -8.42 -4.56 2.76
N VAL A 308 -7.44 -4.13 1.97
CA VAL A 308 -7.25 -4.58 0.58
C VAL A 308 -6.92 -6.07 0.53
N TRP A 309 -5.97 -6.57 1.34
CA TRP A 309 -5.65 -7.98 1.38
C TRP A 309 -6.85 -8.85 1.76
N LEU A 310 -7.68 -8.41 2.71
CA LEU A 310 -8.93 -9.10 3.06
C LEU A 310 -9.94 -9.07 1.90
N LYS A 311 -10.14 -7.91 1.27
CA LYS A 311 -11.04 -7.73 0.12
C LYS A 311 -10.71 -8.70 -1.03
N PHE A 312 -9.43 -8.89 -1.30
CA PHE A 312 -8.94 -9.82 -2.33
C PHE A 312 -8.62 -11.21 -1.80
N GLN A 313 -8.98 -11.51 -0.55
CA GLN A 313 -8.76 -12.79 0.13
C GLN A 313 -7.31 -13.30 -0.02
N VAL A 314 -6.34 -12.40 0.11
CA VAL A 314 -4.92 -12.73 0.01
C VAL A 314 -4.56 -13.66 1.17
N PRO A 315 -4.12 -14.91 0.93
CA PRO A 315 -3.89 -15.85 2.01
C PRO A 315 -2.66 -15.46 2.85
N PRO A 316 -2.57 -15.86 4.13
CA PRO A 316 -1.45 -15.49 4.98
C PRO A 316 -0.08 -15.88 4.43
N GLU A 317 0.06 -16.98 3.68
CA GLU A 317 1.29 -17.35 2.98
C GLU A 317 1.76 -16.26 2.02
N GLU A 318 0.82 -15.68 1.27
CA GLU A 318 1.13 -14.65 0.29
C GLU A 318 1.48 -13.34 0.99
N VAL A 319 0.80 -12.99 2.09
CA VAL A 319 1.20 -11.83 2.92
C VAL A 319 2.58 -12.03 3.54
N PHE A 320 2.91 -13.24 3.99
CA PHE A 320 4.25 -13.58 4.48
C PHE A 320 5.32 -13.30 3.42
N ARG A 321 5.03 -13.65 2.16
CA ARG A 321 5.90 -13.41 1.01
C ARG A 321 6.02 -11.92 0.67
N ILE A 322 4.90 -11.19 0.64
CA ILE A 322 4.87 -9.72 0.40
C ILE A 322 5.73 -9.00 1.45
N LEU A 323 5.62 -9.39 2.72
CA LEU A 323 6.39 -8.79 3.81
C LEU A 323 7.86 -9.27 3.87
N ALA A 324 8.29 -10.12 2.93
CA ALA A 324 9.63 -10.69 2.84
C ALA A 324 10.11 -11.39 4.14
N LEU A 325 9.17 -11.98 4.89
CA LEU A 325 9.46 -12.53 6.21
C LEU A 325 10.38 -13.75 6.17
N SER A 326 10.51 -14.45 5.05
CA SER A 326 11.48 -15.55 4.89
C SER A 326 12.93 -15.09 5.10
N LYS A 327 13.25 -13.85 4.73
CA LYS A 327 14.60 -13.25 4.83
C LYS A 327 14.81 -12.43 6.11
N ALA A 328 13.74 -12.08 6.83
CA ALA A 328 13.83 -11.28 8.05
C ALA A 328 14.58 -12.03 9.18
N ARG A 329 15.37 -11.33 9.99
CA ARG A 329 15.92 -11.90 11.22
C ARG A 329 14.81 -12.09 12.24
N MET A 330 14.93 -13.11 13.09
CA MET A 330 13.89 -13.52 14.06
C MET A 330 14.40 -13.48 15.51
N ASP A 331 15.51 -12.80 15.76
CA ASP A 331 16.31 -12.84 16.99
C ASP A 331 15.87 -11.83 18.08
N GLY A 332 14.95 -10.91 17.79
CA GLY A 332 14.40 -9.97 18.79
C GLY A 332 13.03 -9.41 18.42
N LEU A 333 12.18 -9.07 19.41
CA LEU A 333 10.81 -8.59 19.17
C LEU A 333 10.78 -7.24 18.41
N ASP A 334 11.74 -6.36 18.69
CA ASP A 334 11.82 -5.02 18.09
C ASP A 334 12.12 -5.08 16.58
N ASP A 335 12.90 -6.06 16.15
CA ASP A 335 13.19 -6.34 14.73
C ASP A 335 12.06 -7.09 14.01
N ASN A 336 11.03 -7.52 14.75
CA ASN A 336 9.95 -8.40 14.27
C ASN A 336 8.59 -7.70 14.10
N THR A 337 8.59 -6.38 13.93
CA THR A 337 7.37 -5.61 13.66
C THR A 337 6.54 -6.20 12.52
N MET A 338 7.17 -6.59 11.41
CA MET A 338 6.49 -7.23 10.27
C MET A 338 5.87 -8.59 10.61
N LEU A 339 6.54 -9.40 11.44
CA LEU A 339 6.00 -10.67 11.89
C LEU A 339 4.76 -10.45 12.75
N ILE A 340 4.81 -9.50 13.69
CA ILE A 340 3.66 -9.16 14.55
C ILE A 340 2.47 -8.77 13.69
N HIS A 341 2.68 -7.95 12.66
CA HIS A 341 1.64 -7.58 11.72
C HIS A 341 1.09 -8.77 10.93
N TRP A 342 1.95 -9.68 10.46
CA TRP A 342 1.52 -10.90 9.80
C TRP A 342 0.68 -11.82 10.70
N LEU A 343 1.07 -11.99 11.98
CA LEU A 343 0.30 -12.75 12.95
C LEU A 343 -1.06 -12.11 13.23
N ARG A 344 -1.13 -10.78 13.28
CA ARG A 344 -2.40 -10.04 13.36
C ARG A 344 -3.24 -10.22 12.10
N TYR A 345 -2.62 -10.20 10.92
CA TYR A 345 -3.31 -10.46 9.67
C TYR A 345 -3.92 -11.85 9.63
N ILE A 346 -3.23 -12.89 10.11
CA ILE A 346 -3.80 -14.24 10.27
C ILE A 346 -5.11 -14.20 11.08
N LYS A 347 -5.13 -13.47 12.21
CA LYS A 347 -6.35 -13.33 13.02
C LYS A 347 -7.46 -12.62 12.27
N LEU A 348 -7.15 -11.53 11.56
CA LEU A 348 -8.11 -10.79 10.72
C LEU A 348 -8.67 -11.68 9.61
N TYR A 349 -7.80 -12.42 8.93
CA TYR A 349 -8.15 -13.31 7.82
C TYR A 349 -9.09 -14.44 8.24
N ARG A 350 -8.81 -15.10 9.37
CA ARG A 350 -9.73 -16.10 9.96
C ARG A 350 -11.09 -15.50 10.29
N GLY A 351 -11.09 -14.32 10.92
CA GLY A 351 -12.32 -13.62 11.28
C GLY A 351 -13.16 -13.23 10.06
N HIS A 352 -12.50 -12.86 8.96
CA HIS A 352 -13.13 -12.47 7.69
C HIS A 352 -13.67 -13.67 6.91
N THR A 353 -12.84 -14.70 6.72
CA THR A 353 -13.19 -15.89 5.92
C THR A 353 -14.03 -16.92 6.69
N LYS A 354 -14.14 -16.78 8.02
CA LYS A 354 -14.74 -17.78 8.93
C LYS A 354 -14.09 -19.16 8.84
N THR A 355 -12.84 -19.22 8.38
CA THR A 355 -12.05 -20.45 8.30
C THR A 355 -11.01 -20.48 9.41
N ASN A 356 -10.69 -21.68 9.92
CA ASN A 356 -9.65 -21.87 10.93
C ASN A 356 -8.28 -22.20 10.31
N VAL A 357 -7.91 -21.51 9.23
CA VAL A 357 -6.60 -21.66 8.60
C VAL A 357 -5.50 -21.04 9.46
N PHE A 358 -4.28 -21.56 9.35
CA PHE A 358 -3.13 -21.10 10.13
C PHE A 358 -3.24 -21.29 11.63
N ALA A 359 -4.08 -22.19 12.17
CA ALA A 359 -4.11 -22.46 13.62
C ALA A 359 -2.69 -22.58 14.24
N SER A 360 -2.51 -22.34 15.53
CA SER A 360 -1.17 -22.15 16.13
C SER A 360 -0.14 -23.20 15.68
N GLU A 361 -0.49 -24.49 15.67
CA GLU A 361 0.35 -25.58 15.16
C GLU A 361 0.73 -25.44 13.68
N GLN A 362 -0.23 -25.10 12.83
CA GLN A 362 0.00 -24.85 11.40
C GLN A 362 0.91 -23.65 11.18
N THR A 363 0.77 -22.59 11.99
CA THR A 363 1.66 -21.42 11.94
C THR A 363 3.09 -21.81 12.31
N VAL A 364 3.29 -22.57 13.38
CA VAL A 364 4.61 -23.06 13.78
C VAL A 364 5.22 -23.90 12.65
N LEU A 365 4.48 -24.87 12.12
CA LEU A 365 4.94 -25.73 11.04
C LEU A 365 5.32 -24.93 9.79
N PHE A 366 4.49 -23.95 9.42
CA PHE A 366 4.76 -23.06 8.29
C PHE A 366 6.05 -22.26 8.51
N LEU A 367 6.21 -21.62 9.68
CA LEU A 367 7.40 -20.82 10.00
C LEU A 367 8.69 -21.65 9.96
N THR A 368 8.68 -22.85 10.55
CA THR A 368 9.83 -23.77 10.53
C THR A 368 10.21 -24.19 9.10
N LYS A 369 9.22 -24.44 8.24
CA LYS A 369 9.48 -24.75 6.82
C LYS A 369 9.99 -23.54 6.03
N ALA A 370 9.43 -22.36 6.30
CA ALA A 370 9.77 -21.12 5.61
C ALA A 370 11.17 -20.58 5.98
N LYS A 371 11.72 -21.04 7.11
CA LYS A 371 13.06 -20.67 7.61
C LYS A 371 13.84 -21.91 8.07
N PRO A 372 14.33 -22.75 7.14
CA PRO A 372 14.96 -24.02 7.50
C PRO A 372 16.29 -23.88 8.25
N PHE A 373 16.93 -22.71 8.18
CA PHE A 373 18.16 -22.41 8.91
C PHE A 373 17.92 -21.81 10.29
N GLN A 374 16.67 -21.45 10.62
CA GLN A 374 16.32 -20.96 11.95
C GLN A 374 16.09 -22.16 12.86
N SER A 375 16.74 -22.17 14.02
CA SER A 375 16.57 -23.24 14.98
C SER A 375 15.20 -23.17 15.66
N GLU A 376 14.69 -24.35 16.05
CA GLU A 376 13.45 -24.45 16.82
C GLU A 376 13.55 -23.75 18.19
N TRP A 377 14.76 -23.67 18.75
CA TRP A 377 15.09 -22.99 20.00
C TRP A 377 14.90 -21.47 19.89
N GLU A 378 15.29 -20.88 18.76
CA GLU A 378 15.04 -19.48 18.47
C GLU A 378 13.55 -19.21 18.27
N PHE A 379 12.81 -20.11 17.61
CA PHE A 379 11.35 -19.98 17.51
C PHE A 379 10.67 -20.00 18.88
N ALA A 380 11.10 -20.87 19.80
CA ALA A 380 10.54 -20.92 21.14
C ALA A 380 10.80 -19.61 21.92
N THR A 381 11.98 -19.02 21.74
CA THR A 381 12.38 -17.74 22.34
C THR A 381 11.58 -16.56 21.75
N LEU A 382 11.35 -16.59 20.44
CA LEU A 382 10.48 -15.64 19.74
C LEU A 382 9.04 -15.73 20.23
N PHE A 383 8.48 -16.93 20.33
CA PHE A 383 7.13 -17.14 20.84
C PHE A 383 6.99 -16.74 22.31
N GLN A 384 8.03 -16.93 23.12
CA GLN A 384 8.06 -16.41 24.49
C GLN A 384 7.96 -14.89 24.50
N SER A 385 8.73 -14.21 23.66
CA SER A 385 8.73 -12.75 23.57
C SER A 385 7.40 -12.20 23.02
N LEU A 386 6.76 -12.90 22.08
CA LEU A 386 5.44 -12.52 21.55
C LEU A 386 4.32 -12.51 22.59
N LYS A 387 4.51 -13.17 23.75
CA LYS A 387 3.55 -13.09 24.86
C LYS A 387 3.48 -11.70 25.49
N ASP A 388 4.49 -10.87 25.28
CA ASP A 388 4.52 -9.48 25.72
C ASP A 388 3.63 -8.58 24.85
N VAL A 389 3.10 -9.10 23.71
CA VAL A 389 2.12 -8.41 22.85
C VAL A 389 0.70 -8.85 23.25
N PRO A 390 -0.10 -7.98 23.92
CA PRO A 390 -1.32 -8.41 24.59
C PRO A 390 -2.34 -9.11 23.69
N ASP A 391 -2.54 -8.61 22.46
CA ASP A 391 -3.49 -9.19 21.51
C ASP A 391 -3.00 -10.50 20.89
N LEU A 392 -1.71 -10.78 20.91
CA LEU A 392 -1.11 -12.01 20.38
C LEU A 392 -0.79 -13.04 21.47
N LYS A 393 -0.84 -12.67 22.76
CA LYS A 393 -0.45 -13.54 23.88
C LYS A 393 -1.09 -14.93 23.84
N PRO A 394 -2.41 -15.11 23.69
CA PRO A 394 -3.01 -16.46 23.62
C PRO A 394 -2.52 -17.25 22.41
N PHE A 395 -2.27 -16.58 21.28
CA PHE A 395 -1.78 -17.21 20.07
C PHE A 395 -0.33 -17.67 20.23
N ALA A 396 0.51 -16.84 20.86
CA ALA A 396 1.89 -17.14 21.18
C ALA A 396 2.04 -18.26 22.22
N GLU A 397 1.20 -18.28 23.27
CA GLU A 397 1.14 -19.36 24.25
C GLU A 397 0.81 -20.71 23.61
N ASN A 398 -0.14 -20.74 22.69
CA ASN A 398 -0.50 -21.95 21.95
C ASN A 398 0.64 -22.40 21.03
N MET A 399 1.26 -21.49 20.27
CA MET A 399 2.41 -21.82 19.40
C MET A 399 3.58 -22.40 20.22
N GLN A 400 3.90 -21.79 21.36
CA GLN A 400 4.95 -22.29 22.24
C GLN A 400 4.59 -23.65 22.86
N SER A 401 3.33 -23.84 23.27
CA SER A 401 2.86 -25.10 23.85
C SER A 401 2.97 -26.27 22.86
N SER A 402 2.78 -26.02 21.56
CA SER A 402 2.99 -27.01 20.50
C SER A 402 4.45 -27.42 20.38
N LEU A 403 5.39 -26.47 20.45
CA LEU A 403 6.84 -26.78 20.49
C LEU A 403 7.21 -27.57 21.74
N PHE A 404 6.72 -27.16 22.92
CA PHE A 404 6.99 -27.86 24.16
C PHE A 404 6.43 -29.28 24.18
N LEU A 405 5.26 -29.51 23.57
CA LEU A 405 4.70 -30.84 23.41
C LEU A 405 5.62 -31.73 22.55
N LYS A 406 6.19 -31.17 21.47
CA LYS A 406 7.16 -31.87 20.62
C LYS A 406 8.43 -32.21 21.41
N TRP A 407 9.00 -31.26 22.16
CA TRP A 407 10.20 -31.50 22.98
C TRP A 407 9.97 -32.56 24.05
N LEU A 408 8.81 -32.54 24.70
CA LEU A 408 8.42 -33.54 25.67
C LEU A 408 8.31 -34.95 25.05
N ARG A 409 7.80 -35.05 23.81
CA ARG A 409 7.73 -36.32 23.06
C ARG A 409 9.09 -36.84 22.60
N MET A 410 10.05 -35.94 22.40
CA MET A 410 11.45 -36.27 22.14
C MET A 410 12.24 -36.55 23.43
N GLU A 411 11.55 -36.60 24.57
CA GLU A 411 12.11 -36.89 25.89
C GLU A 411 13.17 -35.88 26.36
N PHE A 412 13.12 -34.66 25.84
CA PHE A 412 14.04 -33.61 26.29
C PHE A 412 13.70 -33.14 27.69
N ASP A 413 14.64 -33.30 28.63
CA ASP A 413 14.48 -32.81 29.98
C ASP A 413 14.80 -31.29 30.10
N PRO A 414 14.34 -30.62 31.17
CA PRO A 414 14.67 -29.21 31.42
C PRO A 414 16.17 -28.85 31.47
N ASN A 415 17.07 -29.77 31.83
CA ASN A 415 18.50 -29.53 31.84
C ASN A 415 19.07 -29.54 30.41
N GLN A 416 18.65 -30.48 29.57
CA GLN A 416 18.97 -30.52 28.14
C GLN A 416 18.44 -29.28 27.42
N VAL A 417 17.18 -28.90 27.64
CA VAL A 417 16.59 -27.69 27.04
C VAL A 417 17.32 -26.41 27.50
N SER A 418 17.75 -26.34 28.77
CA SER A 418 18.59 -25.24 29.26
C SER A 418 19.87 -25.08 28.45
N HIS A 419 20.51 -26.20 28.09
CA HIS A 419 21.73 -26.19 27.29
C HIS A 419 21.45 -25.83 25.82
N PHE A 420 20.46 -26.47 25.20
CA PHE A 420 20.15 -26.27 23.78
C PHE A 420 19.71 -24.84 23.45
N LEU A 421 18.93 -24.21 24.32
CA LEU A 421 18.49 -22.81 24.13
C LEU A 421 19.66 -21.81 24.14
N THR A 422 20.82 -22.19 24.69
CA THR A 422 21.98 -21.30 24.79
C THR A 422 23.06 -21.58 23.76
N LEU A 423 22.91 -22.59 22.91
CA LEU A 423 23.89 -22.85 21.85
C LEU A 423 24.00 -21.65 20.88
N PRO A 424 25.20 -21.32 20.39
CA PRO A 424 26.49 -22.00 20.60
C PRO A 424 27.27 -21.51 21.84
N TYR A 425 26.67 -20.70 22.71
CA TYR A 425 27.36 -20.13 23.86
C TYR A 425 27.59 -21.19 24.95
N PRO A 426 28.79 -21.25 25.57
CA PRO A 426 29.12 -22.23 26.61
C PRO A 426 28.50 -21.82 27.96
N THR A 427 27.17 -21.69 27.99
CA THR A 427 26.39 -21.32 29.18
C THR A 427 25.16 -22.21 29.31
N ASN A 428 24.28 -21.88 30.24
CA ASN A 428 23.01 -22.56 30.46
C ASN A 428 21.93 -21.50 30.73
N ALA A 429 20.71 -21.75 30.23
CA ALA A 429 19.59 -20.84 30.43
C ALA A 429 19.37 -20.50 31.91
N VAL A 430 19.61 -21.46 32.82
CA VAL A 430 19.50 -21.27 34.29
C VAL A 430 20.36 -20.13 34.84
N ARG A 431 21.45 -19.75 34.14
CA ARG A 431 22.40 -18.70 34.56
C ARG A 431 22.11 -17.34 33.95
N LEU A 432 21.15 -17.26 33.04
CA LEU A 432 20.79 -16.01 32.37
C LEU A 432 19.86 -15.16 33.26
N PRO A 433 19.84 -13.82 33.08
CA PRO A 433 18.90 -12.95 33.80
C PRO A 433 17.44 -13.35 33.56
N LYS A 434 16.58 -13.17 34.57
CA LYS A 434 15.13 -13.44 34.46
C LYS A 434 14.41 -12.69 33.34
N SER A 435 14.91 -11.50 32.99
CA SER A 435 14.40 -10.71 31.86
C SER A 435 14.78 -11.31 30.50
N HIS A 436 15.81 -12.15 30.44
CA HIS A 436 16.33 -12.69 29.19
C HIS A 436 15.32 -13.64 28.55
N PRO A 437 14.95 -13.48 27.26
CA PRO A 437 13.98 -14.33 26.57
C PRO A 437 14.29 -15.83 26.65
N VAL A 438 15.57 -16.22 26.57
CA VAL A 438 16.00 -17.62 26.73
C VAL A 438 15.69 -18.16 28.13
N TYR A 439 15.96 -17.40 29.20
CA TYR A 439 15.61 -17.80 30.57
C TYR A 439 14.11 -18.01 30.69
N ARG A 440 13.32 -17.02 30.24
CA ARG A 440 11.84 -17.06 30.30
C ARG A 440 11.28 -18.26 29.55
N THR A 441 11.91 -18.64 28.44
CA THR A 441 11.52 -19.81 27.63
C THR A 441 11.84 -21.11 28.35
N TRP A 442 13.04 -21.23 28.91
CA TRP A 442 13.46 -22.38 29.71
C TRP A 442 12.61 -22.57 30.97
N GLU A 443 12.34 -21.50 31.71
CA GLU A 443 11.46 -21.50 32.89
C GLU A 443 10.05 -21.98 32.50
N SER A 444 9.50 -21.42 31.42
CA SER A 444 8.19 -21.83 30.88
C SER A 444 8.16 -23.32 30.50
N TYR A 445 9.22 -23.83 29.87
CA TYR A 445 9.32 -25.26 29.56
C TYR A 445 9.42 -26.12 30.82
N THR A 446 10.21 -25.69 31.81
CA THR A 446 10.39 -26.41 33.08
C THR A 446 9.05 -26.55 33.81
N LEU A 447 8.26 -25.47 33.88
CA LEU A 447 6.92 -25.49 34.46
C LEU A 447 5.97 -26.41 33.67
N TYR A 448 6.02 -26.33 32.34
CA TYR A 448 5.22 -27.18 31.44
C TYR A 448 5.53 -28.67 31.61
N PHE A 449 6.82 -29.01 31.63
CA PHE A 449 7.33 -30.36 31.85
C PHE A 449 6.87 -30.89 33.21
N THR A 450 7.09 -30.10 34.28
CA THR A 450 6.74 -30.46 35.65
C THR A 450 5.26 -30.76 35.79
N LYS A 451 4.40 -29.91 35.22
CA LYS A 451 2.94 -30.09 35.24
C LYS A 451 2.52 -31.43 34.64
N ARG A 452 3.19 -31.89 33.58
CA ARG A 452 2.81 -33.10 32.83
C ARG A 452 3.44 -34.38 33.35
N LYS A 453 4.67 -34.32 33.88
CA LYS A 453 5.40 -35.51 34.34
C LYS A 453 5.36 -35.69 35.86
N GLY A 454 5.37 -34.61 36.64
CA GLY A 454 5.43 -34.66 38.11
C GLY A 454 4.15 -34.27 38.85
N GLY A 455 3.10 -33.87 38.12
CA GLY A 455 1.80 -33.52 38.69
C GLY A 455 1.77 -32.21 39.48
N GLU A 456 0.61 -31.92 40.06
CA GLU A 456 0.33 -30.63 40.72
C GLU A 456 1.17 -30.35 41.97
N PRO A 457 1.47 -31.33 42.86
CA PRO A 457 2.31 -31.08 44.03
C PRO A 457 3.73 -30.65 43.67
N LEU A 458 4.36 -31.31 42.71
CA LEU A 458 5.70 -30.95 42.25
C LEU A 458 5.68 -29.60 41.54
N LEU A 459 4.64 -29.32 40.72
CA LEU A 459 4.49 -28.03 40.06
C LEU A 459 4.43 -26.87 41.05
N LYS A 460 3.67 -27.00 42.16
CA LYS A 460 3.61 -25.98 43.21
C LYS A 460 4.97 -25.75 43.86
N LYS A 461 5.71 -26.82 44.18
CA LYS A 461 7.06 -26.73 44.74
C LYS A 461 8.04 -26.03 43.79
N VAL A 462 8.01 -26.38 42.51
CA VAL A 462 8.91 -25.81 41.49
C VAL A 462 8.59 -24.33 41.24
N LYS A 463 7.32 -23.95 41.18
CA LYS A 463 6.91 -22.53 41.10
C LYS A 463 7.45 -21.71 42.27
N ALA A 464 7.25 -22.19 43.50
CA ALA A 464 7.76 -21.52 44.70
C ALA A 464 9.28 -21.33 44.68
N LEU A 465 10.03 -22.27 44.08
CA LEU A 465 11.48 -22.13 43.92
C LEU A 465 11.85 -21.04 42.90
N PHE A 466 11.12 -20.90 41.79
CA PHE A 466 11.32 -19.80 40.84
C PHE A 466 10.95 -18.43 41.44
N ASP A 467 9.84 -18.36 42.17
CA ASP A 467 9.37 -17.15 42.85
C ASP A 467 10.39 -16.66 43.89
N ASN A 468 11.06 -17.58 44.58
CA ASN A 468 12.14 -17.30 45.55
C ASN A 468 13.54 -17.15 44.91
N ASP A 469 13.61 -16.91 43.59
CA ASP A 469 14.87 -16.70 42.86
C ASP A 469 15.88 -17.87 42.96
N ASN A 470 15.37 -19.11 43.05
CA ASN A 470 16.18 -20.31 43.11
C ASN A 470 15.97 -21.23 41.88
N PRO A 471 16.41 -20.80 40.67
CA PRO A 471 16.22 -21.58 39.44
C PRO A 471 17.02 -22.90 39.44
N THR A 472 18.19 -22.94 40.08
CA THR A 472 18.98 -24.17 40.23
C THR A 472 18.28 -25.19 41.13
N GLY A 473 17.67 -24.73 42.23
CA GLY A 473 16.86 -25.56 43.11
C GLY A 473 15.60 -26.08 42.40
N ALA A 474 14.95 -25.23 41.61
CA ALA A 474 13.81 -25.62 40.77
C ALA A 474 14.21 -26.76 39.80
N LEU A 475 15.31 -26.59 39.06
CA LEU A 475 15.82 -27.61 38.15
C LEU A 475 16.15 -28.92 38.87
N THR A 476 16.87 -28.83 40.01
CA THR A 476 17.23 -30.00 40.82
C THR A 476 16.00 -30.76 41.31
N ALA A 477 14.95 -30.05 41.73
CA ALA A 477 13.70 -30.66 42.20
C ALA A 477 12.98 -31.42 41.08
N VAL A 478 13.00 -30.90 39.85
CA VAL A 478 12.40 -31.57 38.69
C VAL A 478 13.20 -32.81 38.29
N MET A 479 14.53 -32.73 38.27
CA MET A 479 15.41 -33.85 37.88
C MET A 479 15.39 -35.01 38.86
N LYS A 480 15.20 -34.75 40.16
CA LYS A 480 15.09 -35.81 41.18
C LYS A 480 13.76 -36.56 41.16
N ALA A 481 12.75 -36.03 40.49
CA ALA A 481 11.41 -36.61 40.44
C ALA A 481 11.16 -37.47 39.18
N GLN A 482 12.18 -37.68 38.36
CA GLN A 482 12.18 -38.53 37.16
C GLN A 482 12.67 -39.94 37.50
#